data_AF-A0A5N8X0L3-F1
#
_entry.id   AF-A0A5N8X0L3-F1
#
_cell.length_a   1.000
_cell.length_b   1.000
_cell.length_c   1.000
_cell.angle_alpha   90.00
_cell.angle_beta   90.00
_cell.angle_gamma   90.00
#
_symmetry.space_group_name_H-M   'P 1'
#
loop_
_entity.id
_entity.type
_entity.pdbx_description
1 polymer ?
#
loop_
_entity_poly.entity_id
_entity_poly.type
_entity_poly.pdbx_seq_one_letter_code
_entity_poly.pdbx_strand_id
1 'polypeptide(L)'
;MEEPLVPLVPMSHTAHIRSHRKPRSNASTMAMRAGVAGGILGSVAVAGASASAYAAEPVTQTIELPTLTADVASQVAQSADAMQQTAANYELQAERDAATAKAAEQAAADLKEAKAEAKKKAEAERRAAAERAATRAAERATLTSKATSASTSTSASAPASGSVATVVSFLKAQLGDAYVLGASGPNAWDCSSLMQAAYKQVGVDLPRVSQDQSTVGTDVSLSNLQVGDILYWGAKGSAYHVGTYIGNGQYLDAANPSKGVVIQDLSGYPATGAVRVL
;
A
#
# COMPACT_ATOMS: atom_id res chain seq x y z
N MET A 1 -1.26 61.83 49.10
CA MET A 1 0.17 62.13 49.26
C MET A 1 0.79 60.86 49.80
N GLU A 2 1.73 60.18 49.17
CA GLU A 2 2.42 60.28 47.89
C GLU A 2 3.34 59.04 47.93
N GLU A 3 3.38 58.24 46.88
CA GLU A 3 4.43 57.21 46.73
C GLU A 3 5.79 57.91 46.47
N PRO A 4 6.92 57.24 46.75
CA PRO A 4 7.79 57.01 45.60
C PRO A 4 8.42 55.61 45.50
N LEU A 5 8.44 55.19 44.23
CA LEU A 5 9.14 54.09 43.58
C LEU A 5 10.62 53.92 43.96
N VAL A 6 11.07 52.65 44.04
CA VAL A 6 12.34 52.19 43.42
C VAL A 6 12.13 50.77 42.82
N PRO A 7 12.59 50.49 41.58
CA PRO A 7 12.23 49.30 40.83
C PRO A 7 13.18 48.11 41.07
N LEU A 8 12.63 46.90 41.26
CA LEU A 8 13.39 45.66 41.16
C LEU A 8 13.16 45.02 39.78
N VAL A 9 14.29 44.86 39.10
CA VAL A 9 14.52 44.32 37.76
C VAL A 9 13.86 42.95 37.56
N PRO A 10 13.11 42.72 36.47
CA PRO A 10 12.69 41.37 36.09
C PRO A 10 13.89 40.63 35.46
N MET A 11 14.31 39.53 36.08
CA MET A 11 15.27 38.60 35.49
C MET A 11 14.58 37.79 34.39
N SER A 12 14.82 38.17 33.14
CA SER A 12 14.47 37.40 31.94
C SER A 12 15.17 36.04 31.95
N HIS A 13 14.43 34.96 32.22
CA HIS A 13 14.89 33.61 31.88
C HIS A 13 14.62 33.37 30.40
N THR A 14 15.56 33.79 29.55
CA THR A 14 15.63 33.36 28.15
C THR A 14 16.03 31.88 28.13
N ALA A 15 15.04 31.00 28.01
CA ALA A 15 15.29 29.60 27.70
C ALA A 15 15.98 29.50 26.33
N HIS A 16 17.24 29.06 26.33
CA HIS A 16 17.97 28.69 25.12
C HIS A 16 17.28 27.48 24.47
N ILE A 17 16.50 27.74 23.42
CA ILE A 17 15.96 26.69 22.56
C ILE A 17 17.13 26.14 21.72
N ARG A 18 17.59 24.93 22.03
CA ARG A 18 18.51 24.17 21.19
C ARG A 18 17.76 23.76 19.92
N SER A 19 18.04 24.44 18.81
CA SER A 19 17.44 24.13 17.51
C SER A 19 17.94 22.77 17.00
N HIS A 20 17.17 21.71 17.26
CA HIS A 20 17.32 20.44 16.56
C HIS A 20 16.84 20.62 15.12
N ARG A 21 17.78 20.92 14.22
CA ARG A 21 17.57 20.90 12.78
C ARG A 21 17.36 19.45 12.33
N LYS A 22 16.12 19.07 11.96
CA LYS A 22 15.83 17.78 11.30
C LYS A 22 16.66 17.66 10.02
N PRO A 23 17.23 16.48 9.71
CA PRO A 23 17.82 16.25 8.39
C PRO A 23 16.73 16.29 7.33
N ARG A 24 16.97 17.07 6.27
CA ARG A 24 16.17 17.04 5.04
C ARG A 24 16.42 15.69 4.38
N SER A 25 15.38 14.88 4.23
CA SER A 25 15.43 13.71 3.34
C SER A 25 15.54 14.22 1.90
N ASN A 26 16.67 13.94 1.24
CA ASN A 26 16.78 14.14 -0.19
C ASN A 26 15.83 13.18 -0.90
N ALA A 27 14.92 13.73 -1.71
CA ALA A 27 14.15 12.97 -2.67
C ALA A 27 15.12 12.42 -3.72
N SER A 28 15.34 11.10 -3.72
CA SER A 28 15.98 10.43 -4.84
C SER A 28 14.92 10.18 -5.91
N THR A 29 15.10 10.89 -7.02
CA THR A 29 14.37 10.77 -8.28
C THR A 29 14.20 9.32 -8.69
N MET A 30 12.93 8.90 -8.79
CA MET A 30 12.52 7.63 -9.37
C MET A 30 12.72 7.70 -10.89
N ALA A 31 13.87 7.23 -11.38
CA ALA A 31 14.09 7.05 -12.80
C ALA A 31 13.43 5.73 -13.24
N MET A 32 12.24 5.83 -13.83
CA MET A 32 11.69 4.75 -14.65
C MET A 32 12.66 4.48 -15.81
N ARG A 33 13.15 3.26 -15.91
CA ARG A 33 13.70 2.72 -17.16
C ARG A 33 12.84 1.54 -17.60
N ALA A 34 11.90 1.87 -18.47
CA ALA A 34 11.23 0.91 -19.32
C ALA A 34 12.22 0.38 -20.37
N GLY A 35 12.27 -0.95 -20.48
CA GLY A 35 12.51 -1.73 -21.70
C GLY A 35 13.80 -1.49 -22.49
N VAL A 36 14.69 -2.49 -22.49
CA VAL A 36 15.35 -2.95 -23.71
C VAL A 36 15.37 -4.48 -23.70
N ALA A 37 14.71 -5.05 -24.70
CA ALA A 37 14.74 -6.44 -25.08
C ALA A 37 16.01 -6.76 -25.91
N GLY A 38 16.41 -8.03 -25.89
CA GLY A 38 17.44 -8.60 -26.77
C GLY A 38 18.83 -8.57 -26.12
N GLY A 39 19.45 -9.68 -25.72
CA GLY A 39 19.47 -10.99 -26.36
C GLY A 39 20.62 -11.04 -27.36
N ILE A 40 21.85 -11.30 -26.91
CA ILE A 40 22.85 -12.06 -27.68
C ILE A 40 23.89 -12.65 -26.73
N LEU A 41 24.02 -13.97 -26.81
CA LEU A 41 25.11 -14.77 -26.25
C LEU A 41 26.41 -14.35 -26.94
N GLY A 42 27.36 -13.84 -26.16
CA GLY A 42 28.72 -13.60 -26.61
C GLY A 42 29.67 -14.13 -25.55
N SER A 43 30.09 -15.39 -25.72
CA SER A 43 31.20 -15.98 -24.98
C SER A 43 32.46 -15.15 -25.21
N VAL A 44 32.81 -14.30 -24.25
CA VAL A 44 34.14 -13.67 -24.20
C VAL A 44 35.11 -14.76 -23.73
N ALA A 45 35.76 -15.41 -24.70
CA ALA A 45 37.00 -16.10 -24.43
C ALA A 45 38.02 -15.06 -23.97
N VAL A 46 38.38 -15.08 -22.69
CA VAL A 46 39.53 -14.34 -22.18
C VAL A 46 40.78 -14.99 -22.78
N ALA A 47 41.29 -14.41 -23.87
CA ALA A 47 42.57 -14.77 -24.42
C ALA A 47 43.64 -14.40 -23.37
N GLY A 48 44.25 -15.41 -22.76
CA GLY A 48 45.40 -15.23 -21.90
C GLY A 48 46.51 -14.54 -22.68
N ALA A 49 46.83 -13.30 -22.30
CA ALA A 49 48.04 -12.65 -22.74
C ALA A 49 49.22 -13.35 -22.07
N SER A 50 49.73 -14.42 -22.69
CA SER A 50 51.09 -14.89 -22.48
C SER A 50 52.03 -13.76 -22.91
N ALA A 51 52.61 -13.06 -21.94
CA ALA A 51 53.70 -12.13 -22.20
C ALA A 51 54.84 -12.89 -22.89
N SER A 52 55.15 -12.48 -24.13
CA SER A 52 56.29 -13.00 -24.88
C SER A 52 57.57 -12.86 -24.06
N ALA A 53 58.26 -13.97 -23.88
CA ALA A 53 59.65 -13.98 -23.43
C ALA A 53 60.48 -13.13 -24.40
N TYR A 54 61.22 -12.19 -23.83
CA TYR A 54 62.20 -11.36 -24.52
C TYR A 54 63.23 -12.23 -25.25
N ALA A 55 63.35 -12.06 -26.56
CA ALA A 55 64.53 -12.47 -27.31
C ALA A 55 65.71 -11.57 -26.88
N ALA A 56 66.82 -12.24 -26.60
CA ALA A 56 68.05 -11.67 -26.05
C ALA A 56 68.82 -10.82 -27.08
N GLU A 57 69.33 -9.67 -26.66
CA GLU A 57 70.55 -9.04 -27.20
C GLU A 57 71.28 -8.32 -26.04
N PRO A 58 72.61 -8.50 -25.84
CA PRO A 58 73.31 -7.99 -24.67
C PRO A 58 73.85 -6.57 -24.92
N VAL A 59 73.30 -5.57 -24.23
CA VAL A 59 73.95 -4.26 -24.10
C VAL A 59 74.30 -4.03 -22.63
N THR A 60 75.60 -4.07 -22.36
CA THR A 60 76.23 -3.77 -21.08
C THR A 60 76.21 -2.25 -20.82
N GLN A 61 75.29 -1.78 -19.98
CA GLN A 61 75.49 -0.55 -19.19
C GLN A 61 74.92 -0.71 -17.78
N THR A 62 75.84 -0.74 -16.82
CA THR A 62 75.62 -0.78 -15.38
C THR A 62 75.13 0.58 -14.88
N ILE A 63 73.83 0.72 -14.61
CA ILE A 63 73.26 1.68 -13.65
C ILE A 63 72.10 0.97 -12.94
N GLU A 64 72.10 1.04 -11.62
CA GLU A 64 71.22 0.32 -10.69
C GLU A 64 69.72 0.53 -10.98
N LEU A 65 69.04 -0.51 -11.48
CA LEU A 65 67.57 -0.58 -11.58
C LEU A 65 66.97 -1.86 -10.95
N PRO A 66 67.27 -2.25 -9.69
CA PRO A 66 66.62 -3.43 -9.10
C PRO A 66 65.19 -3.15 -8.61
N THR A 67 64.79 -1.87 -8.46
CA THR A 67 63.53 -1.49 -7.80
C THR A 67 62.36 -1.34 -8.78
N LEU A 68 62.59 -0.88 -10.00
CA LEU A 68 61.51 -0.63 -10.98
C LEU A 68 60.88 -1.91 -11.54
N THR A 69 61.63 -3.01 -11.62
CA THR A 69 61.12 -4.30 -12.13
C THR A 69 60.23 -5.02 -11.10
N ALA A 70 60.57 -4.91 -9.80
CA ALA A 70 59.77 -5.46 -8.72
C ALA A 70 58.44 -4.73 -8.54
N ASP A 71 58.41 -3.40 -8.68
CA ASP A 71 57.18 -2.60 -8.62
C ASP A 71 56.23 -2.91 -9.78
N VAL A 72 56.75 -3.07 -11.00
CA VAL A 72 55.93 -3.46 -12.16
C VAL A 72 55.36 -4.87 -11.98
N ALA A 73 56.14 -5.82 -11.46
CA ALA A 73 55.64 -7.16 -11.16
C ALA A 73 54.54 -7.15 -10.08
N SER A 74 54.70 -6.35 -9.02
CA SER A 74 53.68 -6.15 -7.99
C SER A 74 52.40 -5.52 -8.54
N GLN A 75 52.53 -4.52 -9.43
CA GLN A 75 51.39 -3.86 -10.07
C GLN A 75 50.64 -4.79 -11.04
N VAL A 76 51.35 -5.67 -11.75
CA VAL A 76 50.73 -6.69 -12.59
C VAL A 76 50.01 -7.74 -11.74
N ALA A 77 50.58 -8.16 -10.60
CA ALA A 77 49.90 -9.06 -9.67
C ALA A 77 48.62 -8.44 -9.09
N GLN A 78 48.69 -7.18 -8.63
CA GLN A 78 47.53 -6.45 -8.12
C GLN A 78 46.43 -6.26 -9.16
N SER A 79 46.80 -6.00 -10.42
CA SER A 79 45.82 -5.86 -11.50
C SER A 79 45.17 -7.20 -11.88
N ALA A 80 45.92 -8.30 -11.83
CA ALA A 80 45.38 -9.65 -11.99
C ALA A 80 44.39 -10.01 -10.85
N ASP A 81 44.74 -9.72 -9.59
CA ASP A 81 43.87 -9.94 -8.43
C ASP A 81 42.58 -9.11 -8.53
N ALA A 82 42.68 -7.83 -8.90
CA ALA A 82 41.53 -6.95 -9.08
C ALA A 82 40.60 -7.45 -10.22
N MET A 83 41.17 -7.99 -11.29
CA MET A 83 40.41 -8.56 -12.40
C MET A 83 39.71 -9.87 -12.00
N GLN A 84 40.37 -10.72 -11.21
CA GLN A 84 39.76 -11.93 -10.66
C GLN A 84 38.61 -11.62 -9.69
N GLN A 85 38.78 -10.63 -8.80
CA GLN A 85 37.72 -10.18 -7.90
C GLN A 85 36.53 -9.61 -8.68
N THR A 86 36.81 -8.85 -9.75
CA THR A 86 35.76 -8.31 -10.61
C THR A 86 34.98 -9.42 -11.31
N ALA A 87 35.66 -10.44 -11.83
CA ALA A 87 35.02 -11.61 -12.43
C ALA A 87 34.12 -12.36 -11.43
N ALA A 88 34.62 -12.64 -10.22
CA ALA A 88 33.84 -13.31 -9.17
C ALA A 88 32.61 -12.48 -8.73
N ASN A 89 32.73 -11.15 -8.67
CA ASN A 89 31.60 -10.28 -8.36
C ASN A 89 30.52 -10.30 -9.45
N TYR A 90 30.90 -10.38 -10.72
CA TYR A 90 29.95 -10.52 -11.82
C TYR A 90 29.22 -11.86 -11.79
N GLU A 91 29.92 -12.95 -11.48
CA GLU A 91 29.31 -14.28 -11.32
C GLU A 91 28.31 -14.28 -10.16
N LEU A 92 28.70 -13.74 -9.00
CA LEU A 92 27.80 -13.63 -7.85
C LEU A 92 26.58 -12.75 -8.14
N GLN A 93 26.76 -11.67 -8.91
CA GLN A 93 25.64 -10.82 -9.32
C GLN A 93 24.68 -11.56 -10.25
N ALA A 94 25.20 -12.30 -11.23
CA ALA A 94 24.39 -13.11 -12.14
C ALA A 94 23.59 -14.19 -11.41
N GLU A 95 24.18 -14.84 -10.39
CA GLU A 95 23.47 -15.82 -9.55
C GLU A 95 22.34 -15.17 -8.74
N ARG A 96 22.58 -13.98 -8.17
CA ARG A 96 21.55 -13.23 -7.42
C ARG A 96 20.40 -12.78 -8.33
N ASP A 97 20.71 -12.32 -9.53
CA ASP A 97 19.71 -11.91 -10.51
C ASP A 97 18.88 -13.12 -10.98
N ALA A 98 19.52 -14.27 -11.21
CA ALA A 98 18.81 -15.51 -11.53
C ALA A 98 17.92 -16.00 -10.38
N ALA A 99 18.40 -15.92 -9.13
CA ALA A 99 17.63 -16.31 -7.95
C ALA A 99 16.43 -15.38 -7.71
N THR A 100 16.61 -14.07 -7.88
CA THR A 100 15.51 -13.09 -7.74
C THR A 100 14.47 -13.22 -8.86
N ALA A 101 14.90 -13.49 -10.09
CA ALA A 101 13.99 -13.77 -11.20
C ALA A 101 13.13 -15.01 -10.93
N LYS A 102 13.74 -16.11 -10.46
CA LYS A 102 13.02 -17.33 -10.08
C LYS A 102 12.05 -17.09 -8.91
N ALA A 103 12.48 -16.36 -7.88
CA ALA A 103 11.63 -16.02 -6.75
C ALA A 103 10.44 -15.13 -7.16
N ALA A 104 10.65 -14.18 -8.08
CA ALA A 104 9.58 -13.34 -8.61
C ALA A 104 8.59 -14.14 -9.47
N GLU A 105 9.06 -15.10 -10.25
CA GLU A 105 8.21 -16.00 -11.05
C GLU A 105 7.36 -16.90 -10.14
N GLN A 106 7.97 -17.49 -9.10
CA GLN A 106 7.25 -18.28 -8.09
C GLN A 106 6.21 -17.44 -7.36
N ALA A 107 6.57 -16.25 -6.87
CA ALA A 107 5.63 -15.35 -6.22
C ALA A 107 4.46 -14.93 -7.13
N ALA A 108 4.72 -14.76 -8.44
CA ALA A 108 3.67 -14.46 -9.42
C ALA A 108 2.76 -15.66 -9.70
N ALA A 109 3.29 -16.89 -9.67
CA ALA A 109 2.50 -18.12 -9.78
C ALA A 109 1.62 -18.32 -8.54
N ASP A 110 2.18 -18.20 -7.34
CA ASP A 110 1.46 -18.33 -6.07
C ASP A 110 0.34 -17.29 -5.96
N LEU A 111 0.60 -16.04 -6.38
CA LEU A 111 -0.43 -14.99 -6.45
C LEU A 111 -1.55 -15.31 -7.44
N LYS A 112 -1.26 -15.97 -8.56
CA LYS A 112 -2.29 -16.39 -9.53
C LYS A 112 -3.13 -17.53 -8.98
N GLU A 113 -2.52 -18.52 -8.35
CA GLU A 113 -3.23 -19.64 -7.72
C GLU A 113 -4.12 -19.16 -6.57
N ALA A 114 -3.58 -18.34 -5.65
CA ALA A 114 -4.34 -17.77 -4.54
C ALA A 114 -5.53 -16.92 -5.03
N LYS A 115 -5.34 -16.12 -6.09
CA LYS A 115 -6.44 -15.35 -6.71
C LYS A 115 -7.48 -16.24 -7.37
N ALA A 116 -7.06 -17.33 -8.04
CA ALA A 116 -7.98 -18.27 -8.67
C ALA A 116 -8.81 -19.03 -7.63
N GLU A 117 -8.20 -19.46 -6.52
CA GLU A 117 -8.88 -20.11 -5.42
C GLU A 117 -9.85 -19.18 -4.69
N ALA A 118 -9.42 -17.93 -4.42
CA ALA A 118 -10.29 -16.91 -3.85
C ALA A 118 -11.49 -16.59 -4.76
N LYS A 119 -11.29 -16.52 -6.08
CA LYS A 119 -12.37 -16.29 -7.04
C LYS A 119 -13.36 -17.46 -7.07
N LYS A 120 -12.88 -18.71 -7.05
CA LYS A 120 -13.75 -19.90 -6.97
C LYS A 120 -14.58 -19.93 -5.69
N LYS A 121 -13.96 -19.59 -4.56
CA LYS A 121 -14.66 -19.54 -3.27
C LYS A 121 -15.71 -18.43 -3.23
N ALA A 122 -15.39 -17.25 -3.76
CA ALA A 122 -16.32 -16.13 -3.89
C ALA A 122 -17.49 -16.45 -4.83
N GLU A 123 -17.26 -17.18 -5.94
CA GLU A 123 -18.31 -17.59 -6.86
C GLU A 123 -19.23 -18.65 -6.25
N ALA A 124 -18.69 -19.62 -5.51
CA ALA A 124 -19.46 -20.62 -4.78
C ALA A 124 -20.32 -19.98 -3.69
N GLU A 125 -19.77 -19.03 -2.93
CA GLU A 125 -20.52 -18.28 -1.91
C GLU A 125 -21.58 -17.36 -2.54
N ARG A 126 -21.31 -16.74 -3.70
CA ARG A 126 -22.31 -15.96 -4.44
C ARG A 126 -23.46 -16.82 -4.92
N ARG A 127 -23.18 -18.05 -5.41
CA ARG A 127 -24.22 -18.99 -5.86
C ARG A 127 -25.07 -19.48 -4.69
N ALA A 128 -24.45 -19.80 -3.56
CA ALA A 128 -25.17 -20.17 -2.34
C ALA A 128 -25.99 -19.00 -1.75
N ALA A 129 -25.48 -17.77 -1.82
CA ALA A 129 -26.20 -16.57 -1.38
C ALA A 129 -27.38 -16.23 -2.30
N ALA A 130 -27.23 -16.39 -3.61
CA ALA A 130 -28.32 -16.20 -4.59
C ALA A 130 -29.45 -17.21 -4.39
N GLU A 131 -29.12 -18.47 -4.12
CA GLU A 131 -30.10 -19.52 -3.83
C GLU A 131 -30.85 -19.26 -2.52
N ARG A 132 -30.14 -18.85 -1.45
CA ARG A 132 -30.76 -18.43 -0.17
C ARG A 132 -31.60 -17.15 -0.30
N ALA A 133 -31.24 -16.24 -1.20
CA ALA A 133 -32.02 -15.03 -1.47
C ALA A 133 -33.31 -15.37 -2.23
N ALA A 134 -33.26 -16.32 -3.19
CA ALA A 134 -34.43 -16.79 -3.92
C ALA A 134 -35.43 -17.50 -2.99
N THR A 135 -34.97 -18.33 -2.05
CA THR A 135 -35.86 -18.98 -1.07
C THR A 135 -36.50 -17.98 -0.11
N ARG A 136 -35.73 -17.00 0.39
CA ARG A 136 -36.26 -15.93 1.26
C ARG A 136 -37.22 -14.99 0.54
N ALA A 137 -37.02 -14.72 -0.75
CA ALA A 137 -37.92 -13.91 -1.55
C ALA A 137 -39.28 -14.61 -1.76
N ALA A 138 -39.28 -15.93 -1.97
CA ALA A 138 -40.50 -16.72 -2.04
C ALA A 138 -41.27 -16.73 -0.71
N GLU A 139 -40.57 -16.88 0.42
CA GLU A 139 -41.16 -16.82 1.77
C GLU A 139 -41.74 -15.43 2.10
N ARG A 140 -41.06 -14.36 1.68
CA ARG A 140 -41.52 -12.98 1.85
C ARG A 140 -42.74 -12.66 0.99
N ALA A 141 -42.85 -13.22 -0.22
CA ALA A 141 -44.03 -13.07 -1.07
C ALA A 141 -45.27 -13.69 -0.42
N THR A 142 -45.16 -14.87 0.20
CA THR A 142 -46.27 -15.50 0.94
C THR A 142 -46.68 -14.72 2.21
N LEU A 143 -45.74 -14.06 2.89
CA LEU A 143 -46.02 -13.24 4.06
C LEU A 143 -46.61 -11.86 3.69
N THR A 144 -46.20 -11.28 2.55
CA THR A 144 -46.74 -9.99 2.09
C THR A 144 -48.19 -10.11 1.64
N SER A 145 -48.59 -11.21 0.99
CA SER A 145 -49.99 -11.44 0.59
C SER A 145 -50.96 -11.54 1.78
N LYS A 146 -50.48 -11.92 2.96
CA LYS A 146 -51.27 -11.96 4.21
C LYS A 146 -51.33 -10.61 4.94
N ALA A 147 -50.38 -9.71 4.68
CA ALA A 147 -50.32 -8.39 5.30
C ALA A 147 -51.03 -7.28 4.48
N THR A 148 -51.20 -7.45 3.15
CA THR A 148 -51.83 -6.44 2.28
C THR A 148 -53.35 -6.30 2.47
N SER A 149 -53.99 -7.13 3.29
CA SER A 149 -55.39 -6.90 3.70
C SER A 149 -55.54 -5.99 4.92
N ALA A 150 -54.46 -5.52 5.53
CA ALA A 150 -54.54 -4.71 6.75
C ALA A 150 -53.43 -3.65 6.86
N SER A 151 -53.34 -2.70 5.92
CA SER A 151 -52.89 -1.32 6.19
C SER A 151 -52.79 -0.50 4.91
N THR A 152 -53.81 0.34 4.69
CA THR A 152 -53.74 1.50 3.79
C THR A 152 -53.46 2.72 4.66
N SER A 153 -52.19 3.09 4.85
CA SER A 153 -51.84 4.45 5.28
C SER A 153 -50.33 4.71 5.28
N THR A 154 -49.98 5.86 4.66
CA THR A 154 -48.84 6.73 4.98
C THR A 154 -47.42 6.21 4.78
N SER A 155 -46.87 6.59 3.61
CA SER A 155 -45.45 6.88 3.41
C SER A 155 -44.95 7.87 4.47
N ALA A 156 -44.07 7.41 5.36
CA ALA A 156 -43.29 8.25 6.26
C ALA A 156 -41.87 7.68 6.38
N SER A 157 -40.89 8.46 5.91
CA SER A 157 -39.46 8.24 6.13
C SER A 157 -39.18 8.29 7.64
N ALA A 158 -38.87 7.14 8.23
CA ALA A 158 -38.40 7.03 9.61
C ALA A 158 -36.88 7.28 9.65
N PRO A 159 -36.34 7.89 10.72
CA PRO A 159 -34.95 8.35 10.75
C PRO A 159 -33.97 7.17 10.70
N ALA A 160 -32.91 7.32 9.90
CA ALA A 160 -31.83 6.35 9.64
C ALA A 160 -30.97 5.96 10.86
N SER A 161 -31.33 6.36 12.09
CA SER A 161 -30.51 6.15 13.28
C SER A 161 -30.28 4.66 13.60
N GLY A 162 -31.28 3.80 13.34
CA GLY A 162 -31.18 2.36 13.55
C GLY A 162 -30.34 1.62 12.51
N SER A 163 -30.36 2.09 11.25
CA SER A 163 -29.55 1.51 10.18
C SER A 163 -28.07 1.91 10.33
N VAL A 164 -27.78 3.18 10.61
CA VAL A 164 -26.41 3.67 10.83
C VAL A 164 -25.72 2.93 11.98
N ALA A 165 -26.41 2.75 13.12
CA ALA A 165 -25.85 2.05 14.27
C ALA A 165 -25.46 0.61 13.95
N THR A 166 -26.25 -0.08 13.11
CA THR A 166 -25.98 -1.45 12.66
C THR A 166 -24.72 -1.51 11.78
N VAL A 167 -24.57 -0.56 10.85
CA VAL A 167 -23.37 -0.45 10.00
C VAL A 167 -22.12 -0.22 10.86
N VAL A 168 -22.16 0.75 11.78
CA VAL A 168 -21.03 1.06 12.66
C VAL A 168 -20.70 -0.10 13.59
N SER A 169 -21.71 -0.81 14.11
CA SER A 169 -21.49 -2.00 14.94
C SER A 169 -20.79 -3.11 14.18
N PHE A 170 -21.19 -3.36 12.93
CA PHE A 170 -20.52 -4.33 12.07
C PHE A 170 -19.07 -3.93 11.82
N LEU A 171 -18.80 -2.67 11.45
CA LEU A 171 -17.45 -2.18 11.19
C LEU A 171 -16.55 -2.31 12.43
N LYS A 172 -17.06 -1.96 13.62
CA LYS A 172 -16.34 -2.10 14.88
C LYS A 172 -16.01 -3.55 15.22
N ALA A 173 -16.86 -4.50 14.83
CA ALA A 173 -16.61 -5.92 15.05
C ALA A 173 -15.44 -6.46 14.22
N GLN A 174 -15.07 -5.79 13.12
CA GLN A 174 -13.94 -6.18 12.27
C GLN A 174 -12.63 -5.48 12.64
N LEU A 175 -12.59 -4.67 13.71
CA LEU A 175 -11.37 -3.97 14.10
C LEU A 175 -10.24 -4.95 14.40
N GLY A 176 -9.08 -4.72 13.78
CA GLY A 176 -7.90 -5.59 13.88
C GLY A 176 -7.83 -6.69 12.81
N ASP A 177 -8.88 -6.90 12.01
CA ASP A 177 -8.82 -7.84 10.88
C ASP A 177 -7.74 -7.44 9.87
N ALA A 178 -7.19 -8.44 9.18
CA ALA A 178 -6.14 -8.21 8.21
C ALA A 178 -6.66 -7.46 6.98
N TYR A 179 -5.82 -6.58 6.42
CA TYR A 179 -6.06 -6.04 5.09
C TYR A 179 -5.48 -6.99 4.05
N VAL A 180 -6.30 -7.43 3.10
CA VAL A 180 -5.86 -8.21 1.95
C VAL A 180 -6.59 -7.69 0.71
N LEU A 181 -5.84 -7.21 -0.27
CA LEU A 181 -6.41 -6.69 -1.52
C LEU A 181 -7.29 -7.75 -2.18
N GLY A 182 -8.55 -7.41 -2.45
CA GLY A 182 -9.51 -8.32 -3.08
C GLY A 182 -10.28 -9.23 -2.12
N ALA A 183 -9.91 -9.29 -0.83
CA ALA A 183 -10.63 -10.09 0.16
C ALA A 183 -12.08 -9.59 0.37
N SER A 184 -12.93 -10.41 0.98
CA SER A 184 -14.35 -10.08 1.21
C SER A 184 -14.89 -10.70 2.50
N GLY A 185 -14.02 -10.83 3.50
CA GLY A 185 -14.36 -11.33 4.82
C GLY A 185 -14.34 -12.86 4.98
N PRO A 186 -14.74 -13.35 6.16
CA PRO A 186 -15.05 -12.54 7.34
C PRO A 186 -13.78 -12.05 8.09
N ASN A 187 -12.61 -12.66 7.87
CA ASN A 187 -11.40 -12.40 8.68
C ASN A 187 -10.36 -11.50 8.00
N ALA A 188 -10.62 -11.09 6.75
CA ALA A 188 -9.73 -10.23 5.99
C ALA A 188 -10.55 -9.42 4.99
N TRP A 189 -10.18 -8.16 4.83
CA TRP A 189 -10.95 -7.19 4.06
C TRP A 189 -10.04 -6.35 3.17
N ASP A 190 -10.58 -5.82 2.08
CA ASP A 190 -10.06 -4.59 1.50
C ASP A 190 -11.02 -3.43 1.79
N CYS A 191 -10.63 -2.21 1.43
CA CYS A 191 -11.37 -1.01 1.80
C CYS A 191 -12.83 -1.06 1.33
N SER A 192 -13.06 -1.42 0.08
CA SER A 192 -14.39 -1.41 -0.54
C SER A 192 -15.25 -2.63 -0.16
N SER A 193 -14.66 -3.81 0.03
CA SER A 193 -15.40 -5.00 0.50
C SER A 193 -15.87 -4.87 1.95
N LEU A 194 -15.10 -4.21 2.82
CA LEU A 194 -15.54 -3.91 4.18
C LEU A 194 -16.78 -3.04 4.17
N MET A 195 -16.79 -1.98 3.35
CA MET A 195 -17.97 -1.12 3.17
C MET A 195 -19.14 -1.96 2.64
N GLN A 196 -18.94 -2.74 1.58
CA GLN A 196 -20.00 -3.57 1.01
C GLN A 196 -20.64 -4.49 2.07
N ALA A 197 -19.84 -5.17 2.89
CA ALA A 197 -20.36 -6.06 3.93
C ALA A 197 -21.09 -5.32 5.06
N ALA A 198 -20.62 -4.13 5.44
CA ALA A 198 -21.23 -3.32 6.49
C ALA A 198 -22.60 -2.77 6.07
N TYR A 199 -22.68 -2.14 4.89
CA TYR A 199 -23.93 -1.54 4.38
C TYR A 199 -24.94 -2.61 3.95
N LYS A 200 -24.47 -3.81 3.57
CA LYS A 200 -25.35 -4.95 3.31
C LYS A 200 -26.12 -5.41 4.56
N GLN A 201 -25.61 -5.17 5.77
CA GLN A 201 -26.34 -5.48 7.01
C GLN A 201 -27.68 -4.74 7.11
N VAL A 202 -27.79 -3.61 6.41
CA VAL A 202 -29.00 -2.77 6.37
C VAL A 202 -29.68 -2.75 5.00
N GLY A 203 -29.34 -3.71 4.14
CA GLY A 203 -29.97 -3.89 2.83
C GLY A 203 -29.51 -2.89 1.75
N VAL A 204 -28.38 -2.21 1.94
CA VAL A 204 -27.78 -1.33 0.93
C VAL A 204 -26.71 -2.11 0.17
N ASP A 205 -26.95 -2.39 -1.10
CA ASP A 205 -26.00 -3.06 -1.98
C ASP A 205 -25.02 -2.05 -2.59
N LEU A 206 -23.78 -2.08 -2.13
CA LEU A 206 -22.70 -1.26 -2.69
C LEU A 206 -21.95 -2.00 -3.82
N PRO A 207 -21.46 -1.28 -4.85
CA PRO A 207 -20.51 -1.81 -5.83
C PRO A 207 -19.27 -2.41 -5.18
N ARG A 208 -18.57 -3.30 -5.87
CA ARG A 208 -17.39 -4.00 -5.28
C ARG A 208 -16.18 -3.09 -5.12
N VAL A 209 -16.03 -2.06 -5.95
CA VAL A 209 -14.80 -1.27 -6.04
C VAL A 209 -15.00 0.16 -5.53
N SER A 210 -13.95 0.77 -4.98
CA SER A 210 -13.99 2.11 -4.37
C SER A 210 -14.38 3.20 -5.37
N GLN A 211 -13.97 3.06 -6.63
CA GLN A 211 -14.29 3.98 -7.72
C GLN A 211 -15.80 4.15 -7.84
N ASP A 212 -16.52 3.03 -7.96
CA ASP A 212 -17.97 3.03 -8.11
C ASP A 212 -18.64 3.46 -6.81
N GLN A 213 -18.17 2.98 -5.65
CA GLN A 213 -18.73 3.37 -4.35
C GLN A 213 -18.69 4.89 -4.12
N SER A 214 -17.65 5.58 -4.59
CA SER A 214 -17.56 7.06 -4.51
C SER A 214 -18.64 7.79 -5.31
N THR A 215 -19.41 7.08 -6.14
CA THR A 215 -20.48 7.64 -6.97
C THR A 215 -21.89 7.30 -6.47
N VAL A 216 -22.01 6.44 -5.46
CA VAL A 216 -23.30 5.95 -4.97
C VAL A 216 -23.91 6.90 -3.95
N GLY A 217 -25.19 7.23 -4.12
CA GLY A 217 -25.93 8.06 -3.19
C GLY A 217 -25.82 9.56 -3.50
N THR A 218 -25.93 10.37 -2.45
CA THR A 218 -25.93 11.84 -2.56
C THR A 218 -24.59 12.40 -2.12
N ASP A 219 -24.05 13.38 -2.87
CA ASP A 219 -22.81 14.06 -2.50
C ASP A 219 -22.96 14.85 -1.19
N VAL A 220 -21.96 14.73 -0.32
CA VAL A 220 -21.91 15.41 0.97
C VAL A 220 -20.64 16.25 1.06
N SER A 221 -20.82 17.53 1.41
CA SER A 221 -19.69 18.39 1.79
C SER A 221 -19.00 17.84 3.04
N LEU A 222 -17.67 17.87 3.09
CA LEU A 222 -16.90 17.44 4.26
C LEU A 222 -17.23 18.24 5.54
N SER A 223 -17.83 19.43 5.41
CA SER A 223 -18.35 20.21 6.55
C SER A 223 -19.66 19.67 7.14
N ASN A 224 -20.37 18.82 6.39
CA ASN A 224 -21.73 18.33 6.70
C ASN A 224 -21.75 16.81 6.91
N LEU A 225 -20.60 16.23 7.28
CA LEU A 225 -20.47 14.80 7.51
C LEU A 225 -21.36 14.34 8.66
N GLN A 226 -22.02 13.21 8.42
CA GLN A 226 -22.84 12.49 9.39
C GLN A 226 -22.33 11.06 9.53
N VAL A 227 -22.47 10.50 10.73
CA VAL A 227 -22.08 9.11 11.00
C VAL A 227 -22.76 8.20 9.99
N GLY A 228 -22.00 7.33 9.34
CA GLY A 228 -22.48 6.46 8.26
C GLY A 228 -22.29 7.02 6.85
N ASP A 229 -21.73 8.22 6.68
CA ASP A 229 -21.29 8.68 5.36
C ASP A 229 -20.07 7.88 4.88
N ILE A 230 -20.05 7.55 3.59
CA ILE A 230 -18.90 6.90 2.94
C ILE A 230 -17.95 8.01 2.50
N LEU A 231 -16.76 8.01 3.06
CA LEU A 231 -15.65 8.86 2.67
C LEU A 231 -14.85 8.19 1.56
N TYR A 232 -14.29 8.99 0.66
CA TYR A 232 -13.41 8.50 -0.40
C TYR A 232 -12.18 9.38 -0.59
N TRP A 233 -11.09 8.74 -1.05
CA TRP A 233 -9.85 9.41 -1.44
C TRP A 233 -9.57 9.22 -2.93
N GLY A 234 -9.17 10.30 -3.59
CA GLY A 234 -9.12 10.41 -5.04
C GLY A 234 -10.32 11.13 -5.62
N ALA A 235 -10.36 11.32 -6.94
CA ALA A 235 -11.49 11.97 -7.58
C ALA A 235 -12.71 11.05 -7.62
N LYS A 236 -13.90 11.63 -7.60
CA LYS A 236 -15.16 10.88 -7.74
C LYS A 236 -15.14 10.04 -9.02
N GLY A 237 -15.52 8.77 -8.94
CA GLY A 237 -15.45 7.80 -10.05
C GLY A 237 -14.05 7.24 -10.32
N SER A 238 -13.01 7.71 -9.62
CA SER A 238 -11.65 7.19 -9.68
C SER A 238 -10.99 7.09 -8.29
N ALA A 239 -11.82 7.01 -7.25
CA ALA A 239 -11.35 6.88 -5.88
C ALA A 239 -10.56 5.58 -5.69
N TYR A 240 -9.39 5.69 -5.06
CA TYR A 240 -8.51 4.55 -4.77
C TYR A 240 -8.71 3.98 -3.37
N HIS A 241 -9.44 4.68 -2.50
CA HIS A 241 -9.71 4.24 -1.13
C HIS A 241 -11.06 4.75 -0.63
N VAL A 242 -11.65 4.02 0.32
CA VAL A 242 -12.94 4.33 0.95
C VAL A 242 -12.94 3.93 2.42
N GLY A 243 -13.78 4.60 3.22
CA GLY A 243 -14.03 4.29 4.63
C GLY A 243 -15.33 4.92 5.10
N THR A 244 -15.83 4.54 6.27
CA THR A 244 -17.07 5.10 6.83
C THR A 244 -16.77 6.12 7.91
N TYR A 245 -17.37 7.30 7.84
CA TYR A 245 -17.30 8.29 8.91
C TYR A 245 -18.04 7.80 10.15
N ILE A 246 -17.38 7.82 11.30
CA ILE A 246 -17.92 7.31 12.57
C ILE A 246 -18.17 8.41 13.61
N GLY A 247 -18.04 9.69 13.21
CA GLY A 247 -18.22 10.85 14.08
C GLY A 247 -16.90 11.37 14.65
N ASN A 248 -16.95 12.53 15.32
CA ASN A 248 -15.79 13.13 16.02
C ASN A 248 -14.54 13.34 15.13
N GLY A 249 -14.71 13.57 13.83
CA GLY A 249 -13.58 13.71 12.92
C GLY A 249 -12.87 12.38 12.61
N GLN A 250 -13.48 11.24 12.92
CA GLN A 250 -12.91 9.91 12.74
C GLN A 250 -13.64 9.09 11.69
N TYR A 251 -12.90 8.17 11.08
CA TYR A 251 -13.43 7.19 10.14
C TYR A 251 -12.86 5.80 10.41
N LEU A 252 -13.55 4.77 9.92
CA LEU A 252 -13.14 3.38 10.02
C LEU A 252 -13.01 2.79 8.62
N ASP A 253 -11.87 2.16 8.37
CA ASP A 253 -11.50 1.58 7.07
C ASP A 253 -10.64 0.33 7.23
N ALA A 254 -10.57 -0.48 6.17
CA ALA A 254 -9.49 -1.44 6.00
C ALA A 254 -8.34 -0.71 5.31
N ALA A 255 -7.32 -0.28 6.06
CA ALA A 255 -6.38 0.74 5.63
C ALA A 255 -5.32 0.25 4.65
N ASN A 256 -4.52 -0.75 5.02
CA ASN A 256 -3.43 -1.33 4.22
C ASN A 256 -2.85 -2.58 4.93
N PRO A 257 -2.01 -3.39 4.26
CA PRO A 257 -1.48 -4.65 4.82
C PRO A 257 -0.79 -4.52 6.17
N SER A 258 -0.18 -3.36 6.48
CA SER A 258 0.54 -3.15 7.73
C SER A 258 -0.36 -2.75 8.90
N LYS A 259 -1.56 -2.21 8.63
CA LYS A 259 -2.49 -1.70 9.67
C LYS A 259 -3.74 -2.55 9.84
N GLY A 260 -4.24 -3.17 8.78
CA GLY A 260 -5.52 -3.88 8.82
C GLY A 260 -6.73 -2.94 8.91
N VAL A 261 -7.80 -3.42 9.55
CA VAL A 261 -9.01 -2.64 9.82
C VAL A 261 -8.84 -1.79 11.08
N VAL A 262 -8.95 -0.48 10.95
CA VAL A 262 -8.59 0.48 12.00
C VAL A 262 -9.51 1.70 12.01
N ILE A 263 -9.49 2.44 13.13
CA ILE A 263 -10.06 3.79 13.23
C ILE A 263 -8.94 4.81 13.02
N GLN A 264 -9.20 5.85 12.25
CA GLN A 264 -8.24 6.91 11.92
C GLN A 264 -8.90 8.29 12.01
N ASP A 265 -8.08 9.32 12.26
CA ASP A 265 -8.53 10.72 12.30
C ASP A 265 -8.40 11.39 10.91
N LEU A 266 -9.45 12.12 10.51
CA LEU A 266 -9.46 12.89 9.25
C LEU A 266 -8.44 14.03 9.22
N SER A 267 -8.03 14.54 10.38
CA SER A 267 -7.02 15.60 10.47
C SER A 267 -5.65 15.15 9.97
N GLY A 268 -5.31 13.87 10.14
CA GLY A 268 -4.04 13.29 9.68
C GLY A 268 -4.09 12.81 8.23
N TYR A 269 -5.27 12.40 7.75
CA TYR A 269 -5.46 11.92 6.38
C TYR A 269 -6.84 12.35 5.85
N PRO A 270 -6.96 13.60 5.34
CA PRO A 270 -8.25 14.16 4.95
C PRO A 270 -8.82 13.47 3.71
N ALA A 271 -10.11 13.14 3.76
CA ALA A 271 -10.85 12.61 2.60
C ALA A 271 -10.96 13.66 1.49
N THR A 272 -11.07 13.19 0.24
CA THR A 272 -11.30 14.08 -0.92
C THR A 272 -12.78 14.46 -1.05
N GLY A 273 -13.68 13.56 -0.65
CA GLY A 273 -15.11 13.83 -0.61
C GLY A 273 -15.87 12.73 0.12
N ALA A 274 -17.20 12.86 0.15
CA ALA A 274 -18.09 11.94 0.83
C ALA A 274 -19.41 11.77 0.08
N VAL A 275 -20.02 10.61 0.24
CA VAL A 275 -21.37 10.30 -0.24
C VAL A 275 -22.23 9.70 0.88
N ARG A 276 -23.53 9.99 0.84
CA ARG A 276 -24.52 9.47 1.78
C ARG A 276 -25.49 8.53 1.09
N VAL A 277 -25.65 7.34 1.69
CA VAL A 277 -26.50 6.25 1.18
C VAL A 277 -27.57 5.80 2.18
N LEU A 278 -27.61 6.42 3.37
CA LEU A 278 -28.56 6.15 4.46
C LEU A 278 -29.42 7.38 4.75
#